data_AF-A0A2V5R474-F1
#
_entry.id   AF-A0A2V5R474-F1
#
_cell.length_a   1.000
_cell.length_b   1.000
_cell.length_c   1.000
_cell.angle_alpha   90.00
_cell.angle_beta   90.00
_cell.angle_gamma   90.00
#
_symmetry.space_group_name_H-M   'P 1'
#
loop_
_entity.id
_entity.type
_entity.pdbx_description
1 polymer ?
#
loop_
_entity_poly.entity_id
_entity_poly.type
_entity_poly.pdbx_seq_one_letter_code
_entity_poly.pdbx_strand_id
1 'polypeptide(L)'
;LVDKVLKQDGSPVLDEHGKIAVSQTPRVRSDLRNQFAPDQIDLVRKGLWKVVNEEGGTGGRARLKDVQVAGKTGTAQATDRGHKDTVAWFACYAPFQRPKYVVAVMVQGGEHGGSVAGPIATRILERSLALDEGKFDMQVAWLAPAHKTNPFQMVKDVTYHDAGGNLGSEDEENADDSQDNAAQMASSDAAPDVEPEADSQGKVRRRPAAPVARALPAAPAAPRNFFQRLFGIHHQPAPAPAPPPPNRRRGTR
;
A
#
# COMPACT_ATOMS: atom_id res chain seq x y z
N LEU A 1 18.19 -5.75 7.19
CA LEU A 1 17.08 -6.16 6.30
C LEU A 1 17.50 -7.19 5.24
N VAL A 2 18.76 -7.62 5.21
CA VAL A 2 19.19 -8.63 4.24
C VAL A 2 18.68 -10.00 4.70
N ASP A 3 17.72 -10.55 3.97
CA ASP A 3 17.31 -11.94 4.13
C ASP A 3 18.43 -12.82 3.56
N LYS A 4 18.65 -12.81 2.24
CA LYS A 4 19.69 -13.60 1.59
C LYS A 4 20.63 -12.72 0.77
N VAL A 5 21.88 -13.19 0.65
CA VAL A 5 22.81 -12.70 -0.37
C VAL A 5 22.97 -13.83 -1.37
N LEU A 6 22.60 -13.55 -2.61
CA LEU A 6 22.67 -14.50 -3.71
C LEU A 6 23.79 -14.06 -4.66
N LYS A 7 24.47 -15.03 -5.26
CA LYS A 7 25.30 -14.81 -6.44
C LYS A 7 24.41 -14.49 -7.64
N GLN A 8 25.03 -14.04 -8.73
CA GLN A 8 24.31 -13.70 -9.97
C GLN A 8 23.56 -14.89 -10.58
N ASP A 9 24.01 -16.12 -10.31
CA ASP A 9 23.35 -17.36 -10.70
C ASP A 9 22.18 -17.78 -9.78
N GLY A 10 21.89 -16.98 -8.75
CA GLY A 10 20.83 -17.24 -7.76
C GLY A 10 21.24 -18.17 -6.61
N SER A 11 22.46 -18.72 -6.61
CA SER A 11 22.94 -19.56 -5.52
C SER A 11 23.31 -18.73 -4.27
N PRO A 12 23.19 -19.26 -3.04
CA PRO A 12 23.56 -18.53 -1.83
C PRO A 12 25.04 -18.20 -1.79
N VAL A 13 25.38 -16.99 -1.31
CA VAL A 13 26.77 -16.65 -0.96
C VAL A 13 27.18 -17.41 0.30
N LEU A 14 28.35 -18.05 0.26
CA LEU A 14 28.92 -18.82 1.35
C LEU A 14 30.10 -18.08 1.98
N ASP A 15 30.33 -18.29 3.28
CA ASP A 15 31.52 -17.84 4.01
C ASP A 15 32.74 -18.74 3.73
N GLU A 16 33.88 -18.41 4.34
CA GLU A 16 35.15 -19.15 4.20
C GLU A 16 35.08 -20.62 4.69
N HIS A 17 34.02 -20.99 5.41
CA HIS A 17 33.78 -22.34 5.91
C HIS A 17 32.65 -23.06 5.15
N GLY A 18 32.15 -22.47 4.05
CA GLY A 18 31.10 -23.05 3.23
C GLY A 18 29.69 -22.95 3.82
N LYS A 19 29.47 -22.12 4.86
CA LYS A 19 28.13 -21.83 5.41
C LYS A 19 27.53 -20.59 4.76
N ILE A 20 26.21 -20.42 4.81
CA ILE A 20 25.55 -19.23 4.26
C ILE A 20 26.08 -17.96 4.93
N ALA A 21 26.62 -17.03 4.14
CA ALA A 21 27.38 -15.87 4.61
C ALA A 21 26.56 -14.88 5.45
N VAL A 22 25.22 -14.89 5.34
CA VAL A 22 24.34 -14.08 6.17
C VAL A 22 23.46 -14.99 7.02
N SER A 23 23.66 -14.94 8.34
CA SER A 23 22.82 -15.63 9.31
C SER A 23 21.43 -14.98 9.34
N GLN A 24 20.40 -15.78 9.05
CA GLN A 24 19.01 -15.35 8.98
C GLN A 24 18.29 -15.38 10.33
N THR A 25 19.00 -15.66 11.43
CA THR A 25 18.34 -15.93 12.72
C THR A 25 17.91 -14.61 13.37
N PRO A 26 16.62 -14.42 13.70
CA PRO A 26 16.17 -13.26 14.45
C PRO A 26 16.90 -13.16 15.78
N ARG A 27 17.36 -11.96 16.13
CA ARG A 27 17.97 -11.68 17.43
C ARG A 27 16.94 -11.07 18.36
N VAL A 28 16.61 -11.79 19.44
CA VAL A 28 15.73 -11.27 20.49
C VAL A 28 16.48 -10.17 21.25
N ARG A 29 15.98 -8.94 21.19
CA ARG A 29 16.55 -7.80 21.94
C ARG A 29 15.94 -7.63 23.32
N SER A 30 14.65 -7.91 23.45
CA SER A 30 13.88 -7.82 24.69
C SER A 30 12.77 -8.85 24.63
N ASP A 31 12.42 -9.41 25.79
CA ASP A 31 11.31 -10.36 25.94
C ASP A 31 10.33 -9.84 26.99
N LEU A 32 9.22 -9.28 26.53
CA LEU A 32 8.18 -8.71 27.39
C LEU A 32 7.48 -9.79 28.24
N ARG A 33 7.58 -11.07 27.89
CA ARG A 33 7.02 -12.19 28.67
C ARG A 33 7.72 -12.36 30.02
N ASN A 34 8.91 -11.78 30.17
CA ASN A 34 9.64 -11.77 31.44
C ASN A 34 9.29 -10.53 32.30
N GLN A 35 8.53 -9.58 31.76
CA GLN A 35 8.19 -8.31 32.43
C GLN A 35 6.71 -8.21 32.79
N PHE A 36 5.84 -8.87 32.01
CA PHE A 36 4.40 -8.84 32.18
C PHE A 36 3.82 -10.24 32.24
N ALA A 37 2.82 -10.43 33.08
CA ALA A 37 2.11 -11.70 33.16
C ALA A 37 1.28 -11.95 31.86
N PRO A 38 1.05 -13.21 31.47
CA PRO A 38 0.36 -13.53 30.22
C PRO A 38 -1.04 -12.89 30.10
N ASP A 39 -1.78 -12.81 31.20
CA ASP A 39 -3.10 -12.18 31.29
C ASP A 39 -3.05 -10.66 31.03
N GLN A 40 -1.98 -9.98 31.47
CA GLN A 40 -1.78 -8.55 31.18
C GLN A 40 -1.49 -8.32 29.69
N ILE A 41 -0.67 -9.19 29.09
CA ILE A 41 -0.39 -9.14 27.64
C ILE A 41 -1.69 -9.39 26.87
N ASP A 42 -2.47 -10.39 27.25
CA ASP A 42 -3.73 -10.71 26.60
C ASP A 42 -4.79 -9.63 26.78
N LEU A 43 -4.81 -8.93 27.92
CA LEU A 43 -5.66 -7.75 28.12
C LEU A 43 -5.34 -6.64 27.12
N VAL A 44 -4.05 -6.32 26.93
CA VAL A 44 -3.61 -5.34 25.92
C VAL A 44 -3.98 -5.81 24.52
N ARG A 45 -3.72 -7.08 24.18
CA ARG A 45 -4.09 -7.66 22.89
C ARG A 45 -5.59 -7.53 22.63
N LYS A 46 -6.43 -7.84 23.62
CA LYS A 46 -7.89 -7.69 23.52
C LYS A 46 -8.30 -6.23 23.33
N GLY A 47 -7.64 -5.29 24.00
CA GLY A 47 -7.86 -3.86 23.79
C GLY A 47 -7.56 -3.43 22.35
N LEU A 48 -6.42 -3.86 21.80
CA LEU A 48 -6.04 -3.60 20.40
C LEU A 48 -7.01 -4.25 19.39
N TRP A 49 -7.54 -5.44 19.72
CA TRP A 49 -8.56 -6.08 18.91
C TRP A 49 -9.88 -5.27 18.93
N LYS A 50 -10.31 -4.81 20.10
CA LYS A 50 -11.54 -4.01 20.26
C LYS A 50 -11.51 -2.71 19.46
N VAL A 51 -10.35 -2.03 19.40
CA VAL A 51 -10.17 -0.81 18.60
C VAL A 51 -10.59 -1.00 17.13
N VAL A 52 -10.42 -2.20 16.57
CA VAL A 52 -10.71 -2.48 15.16
C VAL A 52 -12.03 -3.25 14.97
N ASN A 53 -12.37 -4.13 15.90
CA ASN A 53 -13.43 -5.13 15.72
C ASN A 53 -14.67 -4.89 16.59
N GLU A 54 -14.58 -4.09 17.65
CA GLU A 54 -15.75 -3.70 18.44
C GLU A 54 -16.47 -2.52 17.77
N GLU A 55 -17.78 -2.47 17.92
CA GLU A 55 -18.57 -1.32 17.50
C GLU A 55 -18.17 -0.08 18.31
N GLY A 56 -18.04 1.08 17.64
CA GLY A 56 -17.50 2.31 18.24
C GLY A 56 -15.98 2.31 18.44
N GLY A 57 -15.26 1.30 17.95
CA GLY A 57 -13.80 1.30 17.94
C GLY A 57 -13.22 2.28 16.91
N THR A 58 -12.29 3.15 17.32
CA THR A 58 -11.70 4.20 16.46
C THR A 58 -10.97 3.69 15.20
N GLY A 59 -10.67 2.39 15.14
CA GLY A 59 -9.97 1.74 14.03
C GLY A 59 -10.87 0.85 13.18
N GLY A 60 -12.19 1.03 13.22
CA GLY A 60 -13.16 0.18 12.52
C GLY A 60 -12.84 -0.05 11.04
N ARG A 61 -12.36 1.00 10.36
CA ARG A 61 -11.94 0.97 8.95
C ARG A 61 -10.72 0.10 8.65
N ALA A 62 -10.03 -0.40 9.67
CA ALA A 62 -8.94 -1.35 9.51
C ALA A 62 -9.38 -2.82 9.56
N ARG A 63 -10.69 -3.08 9.70
CA ARG A 63 -11.24 -4.44 9.76
C ARG A 63 -11.12 -5.14 8.41
N LEU A 64 -10.68 -6.39 8.45
CA LEU A 64 -10.70 -7.30 7.30
C LEU A 64 -11.78 -8.38 7.52
N LYS A 65 -12.37 -8.85 6.43
CA LYS A 65 -13.46 -9.84 6.46
C LYS A 65 -13.00 -11.20 7.01
N ASP A 66 -11.88 -11.70 6.48
CA ASP A 66 -11.45 -13.08 6.74
C ASP A 66 -10.30 -13.17 7.76
N VAL A 67 -9.75 -12.03 8.17
CA VAL A 67 -8.59 -11.97 9.06
C VAL A 67 -8.84 -10.94 10.16
N GLN A 68 -8.73 -11.36 11.41
CA GLN A 68 -8.86 -10.44 12.53
C GLN A 68 -7.57 -9.61 12.67
N VAL A 69 -7.73 -8.30 12.56
CA VAL A 69 -6.67 -7.30 12.75
C VAL A 69 -6.78 -6.74 14.18
N ALA A 70 -5.66 -6.49 14.83
CA ALA A 70 -5.61 -5.75 16.08
C ALA A 70 -4.65 -4.58 15.93
N GLY A 71 -5.02 -3.41 16.43
CA GLY A 71 -4.21 -2.21 16.24
C GLY A 71 -4.62 -1.05 17.11
N LYS A 72 -3.89 0.06 16.96
CA LYS A 72 -4.16 1.31 17.65
C LYS A 72 -3.96 2.49 16.72
N THR A 73 -4.95 3.37 16.73
CA THR A 73 -4.92 4.69 16.10
C THR A 73 -4.12 5.68 16.95
N GLY A 74 -3.46 6.61 16.29
CA GLY A 74 -2.88 7.79 16.90
C GLY A 74 -3.04 9.00 15.99
N THR A 75 -3.08 10.17 16.60
CA THR A 75 -3.10 11.46 15.91
C THR A 75 -2.17 12.38 16.69
N ALA A 76 -1.11 12.87 16.05
CA ALA A 76 -0.16 13.78 16.67
C ALA A 76 -0.29 15.16 16.06
N GLN A 77 -0.53 16.17 16.89
CA GLN A 77 -0.54 17.57 16.47
C GLN A 77 0.88 18.01 16.11
N ALA A 78 1.02 18.72 15.00
CA ALA A 78 2.31 19.19 14.49
C ALA A 78 2.19 20.62 13.92
N THR A 79 3.35 21.17 13.55
CA THR A 79 3.44 22.46 12.85
C THR A 79 4.47 22.31 11.74
N ASP A 80 4.11 22.69 10.51
CA ASP A 80 5.06 22.80 9.40
C ASP A 80 5.03 24.20 8.82
N ARG A 81 6.20 24.84 8.73
CA ARG A 81 6.37 26.23 8.24
C ARG A 81 5.41 27.26 8.86
N GLY A 82 5.05 27.07 10.12
CA GLY A 82 4.13 27.97 10.84
C GLY A 82 2.64 27.67 10.63
N HIS A 83 2.29 26.64 9.85
CA HIS A 83 0.92 26.16 9.67
C HIS A 83 0.63 24.97 10.57
N LYS A 84 -0.60 24.89 11.09
CA LYS A 84 -1.08 23.71 11.83
C LYS A 84 -1.03 22.50 10.91
N ASP A 85 -0.49 21.41 11.44
CA ASP A 85 -0.36 20.13 10.75
C ASP A 85 -0.79 19.01 11.70
N THR A 86 -1.02 17.83 11.16
CA THR A 86 -1.33 16.63 11.94
C THR A 86 -0.69 15.42 11.29
N VAL A 87 -0.18 14.54 12.14
CA VAL A 87 0.38 13.27 11.71
C VAL A 87 -0.57 12.16 12.14
N ALA A 88 -1.19 11.51 11.17
CA ALA A 88 -2.03 10.34 11.36
C ALA A 88 -1.16 9.09 11.53
N TRP A 89 -1.44 8.31 12.58
CA TRP A 89 -0.73 7.07 12.91
C TRP A 89 -1.68 5.90 13.00
N PHE A 90 -1.23 4.74 12.53
CA PHE A 90 -1.85 3.47 12.86
C PHE A 90 -0.80 2.37 12.95
N ALA A 91 -0.75 1.69 14.08
CA ALA A 91 0.08 0.52 14.29
C ALA A 91 -0.81 -0.70 14.51
N CYS A 92 -0.58 -1.77 13.75
CA CYS A 92 -1.42 -2.96 13.79
C CYS A 92 -0.63 -4.24 13.55
N TYR A 93 -1.26 -5.37 13.88
CA TYR A 93 -0.78 -6.69 13.53
C TYR A 93 -1.92 -7.61 13.13
N ALA A 94 -1.58 -8.60 12.32
CA ALA A 94 -2.50 -9.65 11.91
C ALA A 94 -1.76 -10.95 11.57
N PRO A 95 -2.42 -12.11 11.65
CA PRO A 95 -3.73 -12.34 12.29
C PRO A 95 -3.69 -12.17 13.83
N PHE A 96 -4.82 -11.83 14.46
CA PHE A 96 -4.90 -11.59 15.91
C PHE A 96 -4.42 -12.77 16.77
N GLN A 97 -4.86 -13.99 16.44
CA GLN A 97 -4.56 -15.20 17.22
C GLN A 97 -3.11 -15.62 17.11
N ARG A 98 -2.56 -15.57 15.88
CA ARG A 98 -1.19 -15.95 15.57
C ARG A 98 -0.54 -14.87 14.71
N PRO A 99 -0.07 -13.77 15.34
CA PRO A 99 0.47 -12.62 14.62
C PRO A 99 1.63 -13.02 13.72
N LYS A 100 1.56 -12.60 12.45
CA LYS A 100 2.61 -12.85 11.45
C LYS A 100 3.23 -11.54 10.96
N TYR A 101 2.40 -10.53 10.74
CA TYR A 101 2.82 -9.21 10.28
C TYR A 101 2.51 -8.15 11.31
N VAL A 102 3.41 -7.17 11.42
CA VAL A 102 3.21 -5.91 12.15
C VAL A 102 3.43 -4.79 11.14
N VAL A 103 2.52 -3.83 11.08
CA VAL A 103 2.57 -2.69 10.17
C VAL A 103 2.37 -1.41 10.99
N ALA A 104 3.23 -0.42 10.76
CA ALA A 104 3.07 0.92 11.28
C ALA A 104 3.03 1.89 10.10
N VAL A 105 1.96 2.66 10.00
CA VAL A 105 1.77 3.71 9.00
C VAL A 105 1.74 5.06 9.70
N MET A 106 2.48 6.01 9.12
CA MET A 106 2.52 7.40 9.52
C MET A 106 2.26 8.27 8.28
N VAL A 107 1.31 9.19 8.36
CA VAL A 107 1.00 10.14 7.29
C VAL A 107 1.02 11.55 7.86
N GLN A 108 2.03 12.32 7.49
CA GLN A 108 2.07 13.76 7.76
C GLN A 108 1.07 14.48 6.85
N GLY A 109 0.41 15.52 7.36
CA GLY A 109 -0.73 16.13 6.70
C GLY A 109 -1.98 15.25 6.74
N GLY A 110 -2.02 14.23 7.59
CA GLY A 110 -3.16 13.34 7.76
C GLY A 110 -4.00 13.72 8.97
N GLU A 111 -5.32 13.79 8.82
CA GLU A 111 -6.20 14.26 9.89
C GLU A 111 -6.36 13.24 11.02
N HIS A 112 -6.84 12.02 10.72
CA HIS A 112 -7.07 10.98 11.72
C HIS A 112 -6.38 9.66 11.39
N GLY A 113 -5.82 9.01 12.42
CA GLY A 113 -5.23 7.67 12.29
C GLY A 113 -6.21 6.62 11.77
N GLY A 114 -7.50 6.73 12.14
CA GLY A 114 -8.55 5.78 11.75
C GLY A 114 -8.98 5.89 10.28
N SER A 115 -9.17 7.11 9.76
CA SER A 115 -9.60 7.35 8.37
C SER A 115 -8.44 7.36 7.37
N VAL A 116 -7.23 7.76 7.80
CA VAL A 116 -6.09 7.92 6.88
C VAL A 116 -5.13 6.73 6.98
N ALA A 117 -4.50 6.53 8.15
CA ALA A 117 -3.44 5.53 8.30
C ALA A 117 -3.99 4.08 8.37
N GLY A 118 -5.19 3.91 8.93
CA GLY A 118 -5.87 2.62 9.05
C GLY A 118 -6.09 1.90 7.71
N PRO A 119 -6.75 2.54 6.72
CA PRO A 119 -6.97 1.94 5.41
C PRO A 119 -5.67 1.58 4.68
N ILE A 120 -4.63 2.41 4.77
CA ILE A 120 -3.32 2.14 4.17
C ILE A 120 -2.70 0.88 4.79
N ALA A 121 -2.65 0.80 6.12
CA ALA A 121 -2.07 -0.35 6.82
C ALA A 121 -2.81 -1.64 6.49
N THR A 122 -4.14 -1.54 6.37
CA THR A 122 -5.03 -2.66 6.05
C THR A 122 -4.79 -3.18 4.65
N ARG A 123 -4.59 -2.27 3.68
CA ARG A 123 -4.23 -2.66 2.31
C ARG A 123 -2.88 -3.37 2.26
N ILE A 124 -1.90 -2.93 3.04
CA ILE A 124 -0.60 -3.60 3.15
C ILE A 124 -0.77 -5.01 3.74
N LEU A 125 -1.52 -5.15 4.82
CA LEU A 125 -1.78 -6.45 5.46
C LEU A 125 -2.52 -7.41 4.53
N GLU A 126 -3.60 -6.96 3.91
CA GLU A 126 -4.40 -7.74 2.96
C GLU A 126 -3.53 -8.29 1.82
N ARG A 127 -2.73 -7.42 1.18
CA ARG A 127 -1.87 -7.82 0.06
C ARG A 127 -0.72 -8.72 0.50
N SER A 128 -0.16 -8.50 1.69
CA SER A 128 0.89 -9.34 2.26
C SER A 128 0.39 -10.76 2.57
N LEU A 129 -0.80 -10.88 3.15
CA LEU A 129 -1.45 -12.16 3.41
C LEU A 129 -1.86 -12.86 2.10
N ALA A 130 -2.36 -12.11 1.12
CA ALA A 130 -2.67 -12.67 -0.20
C ALA A 130 -1.41 -13.17 -0.95
N LEU A 131 -0.25 -12.54 -0.76
CA LEU A 131 1.05 -13.02 -1.29
C LEU A 131 1.43 -14.38 -0.70
N ASP A 132 1.29 -14.55 0.61
CA ASP A 132 1.57 -15.83 1.28
C ASP A 132 0.72 -16.98 0.72
N GLU A 133 -0.54 -16.67 0.38
CA GLU A 133 -1.48 -17.64 -0.17
C GLU A 133 -1.29 -17.86 -1.68
N GLY A 134 -0.38 -17.11 -2.33
CA GLY A 134 -0.18 -17.13 -3.77
C GLY A 134 -1.38 -16.58 -4.56
N LYS A 135 -2.24 -15.77 -3.90
CA LYS A 135 -3.43 -15.13 -4.47
C LYS A 135 -3.18 -13.70 -4.96
N PHE A 136 -2.01 -13.14 -4.68
CA PHE A 136 -1.58 -11.86 -5.21
C PHE A 136 -0.23 -12.02 -5.90
N ASP A 137 -0.12 -11.48 -7.12
CA ASP A 137 1.15 -11.37 -7.83
C ASP A 137 1.59 -9.91 -7.76
N MET A 138 2.72 -9.66 -7.10
CA MET A 138 3.23 -8.32 -6.88
C MET A 138 3.97 -7.84 -8.12
N GLN A 139 3.38 -6.85 -8.80
CA GLN A 139 4.04 -6.16 -9.90
C GLN A 139 4.82 -4.96 -9.36
N VAL A 140 6.12 -4.90 -9.64
CA VAL A 140 6.94 -3.73 -9.33
C VAL A 140 6.99 -2.85 -10.58
N ALA A 141 6.42 -1.66 -10.47
CA ALA A 141 6.49 -0.63 -11.50
C ALA A 141 7.33 0.55 -11.00
N TRP A 142 8.14 1.12 -11.87
CA TRP A 142 8.78 2.39 -11.59
C TRP A 142 7.74 3.50 -11.70
N LEU A 143 7.59 4.30 -10.64
CA LEU A 143 6.74 5.48 -10.64
C LEU A 143 7.62 6.71 -10.83
N ALA A 144 7.20 7.61 -11.74
CA ALA A 144 7.83 8.90 -11.87
C ALA A 144 7.70 9.67 -10.54
N PRO A 145 8.76 10.36 -10.08
CA PRO A 145 8.67 11.20 -8.89
C PRO A 145 7.51 12.19 -9.00
N ALA A 146 6.82 12.45 -7.89
CA ALA A 146 5.85 13.52 -7.84
C ALA A 146 6.57 14.86 -7.98
N HIS A 147 6.35 15.59 -9.08
CA HIS A 147 6.99 16.87 -9.37
C HIS A 147 6.18 18.08 -8.86
N LYS A 148 4.96 17.85 -8.36
CA LYS A 148 4.11 18.91 -7.81
C LYS A 148 4.32 18.97 -6.30
N THR A 149 4.61 20.16 -5.79
CA THR A 149 4.60 20.42 -4.34
C THR A 149 3.21 20.10 -3.81
N ASN A 150 3.12 19.32 -2.72
CA ASN A 150 1.85 19.18 -2.02
C ASN A 150 1.43 20.58 -1.55
N PRO A 151 0.26 21.11 -1.96
CA PRO A 151 -0.19 22.45 -1.57
C PRO A 151 -0.57 22.58 -0.08
N PHE A 152 0.02 21.79 0.82
CA PHE A 152 -0.35 21.65 2.23
C PHE A 152 -1.83 21.29 2.43
N GLN A 153 -2.42 20.57 1.48
CA GLN A 153 -3.78 20.08 1.66
C GLN A 153 -3.75 18.85 2.57
N MET A 154 -4.51 18.95 3.66
CA MET A 154 -4.69 17.84 4.60
C MET A 154 -5.43 16.69 3.93
N VAL A 155 -4.90 15.48 4.09
CA VAL A 155 -5.57 14.24 3.73
C VAL A 155 -6.56 13.92 4.83
N LYS A 156 -7.85 14.12 4.54
CA LYS A 156 -8.95 13.82 5.47
C LYS A 156 -9.25 12.33 5.52
N ASP A 157 -9.16 11.68 4.36
CA ASP A 157 -9.57 10.29 4.21
C ASP A 157 -8.78 9.54 3.12
N VAL A 158 -8.62 8.22 3.29
CA VAL A 158 -8.09 7.29 2.29
C VAL A 158 -9.09 6.14 2.08
N THR A 159 -9.58 6.02 0.84
CA THR A 159 -10.47 4.94 0.40
C THR A 159 -9.84 4.17 -0.76
N TYR A 160 -10.20 2.89 -0.89
CA TYR A 160 -9.80 2.04 -2.01
C TYR A 160 -11.05 1.41 -2.62
N HIS A 161 -11.28 1.61 -3.92
CA HIS A 161 -12.51 1.13 -4.60
C HIS A 161 -12.33 -0.20 -5.35
N ASP A 162 -11.12 -0.75 -5.41
CA ASP A 162 -10.84 -1.98 -6.14
C ASP A 162 -11.04 -3.26 -5.30
N ALA A 163 -12.14 -3.95 -5.63
CA ALA A 163 -12.46 -5.38 -5.51
C ALA A 163 -12.06 -6.12 -4.22
N GLY A 164 -13.05 -6.31 -3.32
CA GLY A 164 -13.14 -7.49 -2.45
C GLY A 164 -13.30 -7.26 -0.95
N GLY A 165 -12.99 -6.06 -0.44
CA GLY A 165 -13.15 -5.72 0.98
C GLY A 165 -14.29 -4.73 1.17
N ASN A 166 -15.36 -5.16 1.84
CA ASN A 166 -16.50 -4.31 2.17
C ASN A 166 -16.05 -3.18 3.12
N LEU A 167 -15.82 -1.97 2.60
CA LEU A 167 -15.68 -0.74 3.37
C LEU A 167 -17.08 -0.35 3.86
N GLY A 168 -17.44 -0.82 5.06
CA GLY A 168 -18.73 -0.55 5.67
C GLY A 168 -18.63 -0.45 7.18
N SER A 169 -18.23 0.72 7.66
CA SER A 169 -18.77 1.33 8.89
C SER A 169 -18.62 2.84 8.75
N GLU A 170 -19.75 3.54 8.71
CA GLU A 170 -19.82 4.97 8.90
C GLU A 170 -19.58 5.21 10.40
N ASP A 171 -18.39 5.69 10.76
CA ASP A 171 -18.06 6.04 12.14
C ASP A 171 -18.36 7.53 12.37
N GLU A 172 -19.21 7.80 13.36
CA GLU A 172 -19.55 9.14 13.85
C GLU A 172 -18.39 9.74 14.69
N GLU A 173 -17.29 10.13 14.03
CA GLU A 173 -16.37 11.16 14.57
C GLU A 173 -16.59 12.54 13.93
N ASN A 174 -17.62 12.70 13.09
CA ASN A 174 -17.98 13.98 12.49
C ASN A 174 -19.11 14.66 13.27
N ALA A 175 -18.78 15.25 14.41
CA ALA A 175 -19.57 16.34 14.98
C ALA A 175 -18.87 17.66 14.65
N ASP A 176 -18.91 18.05 13.38
CA ASP A 176 -19.22 19.41 12.87
C ASP A 176 -18.81 19.54 11.38
N ASP A 177 -19.57 20.39 10.69
CA ASP A 177 -19.47 20.84 9.31
C ASP A 177 -20.03 20.00 8.13
N SER A 178 -20.90 20.72 7.42
CA SER A 178 -21.77 20.36 6.32
C SER A 178 -21.12 20.32 4.94
N GLN A 179 -21.67 19.43 4.09
CA GLN A 179 -21.75 19.42 2.60
C GLN A 179 -20.64 18.77 1.75
N ASP A 180 -21.11 17.75 1.01
CA ASP A 180 -20.91 17.42 -0.41
C ASP A 180 -19.49 17.38 -1.01
N ASN A 181 -18.92 16.17 -1.15
CA ASN A 181 -18.98 15.36 -2.38
C ASN A 181 -17.93 14.23 -2.40
N ALA A 182 -18.32 13.14 -3.05
CA ALA A 182 -17.56 11.92 -3.25
C ALA A 182 -16.29 12.12 -4.09
N ALA A 183 -15.15 11.66 -3.58
CA ALA A 183 -13.97 11.38 -4.39
C ALA A 183 -13.89 9.87 -4.63
N GLN A 184 -14.00 9.48 -5.90
CA GLN A 184 -13.97 8.10 -6.36
C GLN A 184 -12.72 7.91 -7.21
N MET A 185 -11.82 7.01 -6.82
CA MET A 185 -10.80 6.45 -7.71
C MET A 185 -10.49 4.99 -7.35
N ALA A 186 -10.91 4.07 -8.21
CA ALA A 186 -9.97 3.32 -9.05
C ALA A 186 -10.76 2.47 -10.06
N SER A 187 -10.40 2.63 -11.34
CA SER A 187 -10.42 1.57 -12.33
C SER A 187 -9.15 1.72 -13.18
N SER A 188 -8.68 0.62 -13.73
CA SER A 188 -7.28 0.32 -14.08
C SER A 188 -6.63 1.08 -15.25
N ASP A 189 -7.09 2.26 -15.63
CA ASP A 189 -6.41 3.12 -16.61
C ASP A 189 -5.78 4.33 -15.93
N ALA A 190 -4.50 4.19 -15.56
CA ALA A 190 -3.74 5.22 -14.85
C ALA A 190 -3.32 6.37 -15.78
N ALA A 191 -4.23 7.30 -16.02
CA ALA A 191 -3.92 8.70 -16.26
C ALA A 191 -4.74 9.53 -15.25
N PRO A 192 -4.14 10.46 -14.50
CA PRO A 192 -4.89 11.27 -13.54
C PRO A 192 -5.92 12.11 -14.28
N ASP A 193 -7.18 12.06 -13.83
CA ASP A 193 -8.19 13.02 -14.22
C ASP A 193 -7.75 14.40 -13.72
N VAL A 194 -7.28 15.23 -14.66
CA VAL A 194 -7.02 16.65 -14.43
C VAL A 194 -8.27 17.38 -14.91
N GLU A 195 -9.05 17.91 -13.98
CA GLU A 195 -10.11 18.87 -14.31
C GLU A 195 -9.48 20.03 -15.09
N PRO A 196 -9.99 20.39 -16.28
CA PRO A 196 -9.45 21.51 -17.04
C PRO A 196 -9.66 22.81 -16.27
N GLU A 197 -8.61 23.64 -16.20
CA GLU A 197 -8.65 24.92 -15.50
C GLU A 197 -9.82 25.79 -16.01
N ALA A 198 -10.54 26.38 -15.06
CA ALA A 198 -11.61 27.32 -15.36
C ALA A 198 -11.04 28.59 -16.00
N ASP A 199 -11.78 29.20 -16.93
CA ASP A 199 -11.41 30.51 -17.43
C ASP A 199 -11.48 31.57 -16.32
N SER A 200 -11.02 32.79 -16.60
CA SER A 200 -11.00 33.89 -15.63
C SER A 200 -12.40 34.34 -15.13
N GLN A 201 -13.46 33.66 -15.58
CA GLN A 201 -14.84 33.86 -15.12
C GLN A 201 -15.49 32.58 -14.55
N GLY A 202 -14.73 31.50 -14.33
CA GLY A 202 -15.18 30.34 -13.58
C GLY A 202 -16.07 29.34 -14.33
N LYS A 203 -16.05 29.28 -15.68
CA LYS A 203 -16.82 28.28 -16.44
C LYS A 203 -15.94 27.21 -17.10
N VAL A 204 -16.41 25.95 -17.07
CA VAL A 204 -15.77 24.79 -17.69
C VAL A 204 -16.58 24.34 -18.91
N ARG A 205 -15.96 24.28 -20.11
CA ARG A 205 -16.58 23.72 -21.33
C ARG A 205 -16.04 22.33 -21.62
N ARG A 206 -16.90 21.32 -21.64
CA ARG A 206 -16.55 19.94 -22.03
C ARG A 206 -16.43 19.82 -23.55
N ARG A 207 -15.34 19.19 -24.02
CA ARG A 207 -15.13 18.83 -25.44
C ARG A 207 -15.49 17.34 -25.64
N PRO A 208 -16.17 16.95 -26.73
CA PRO A 208 -16.47 15.53 -26.96
C PRO A 208 -15.21 14.76 -27.37
N ALA A 209 -15.02 13.57 -26.80
CA ALA A 209 -13.90 12.67 -27.07
C ALA A 209 -14.07 11.92 -28.40
N ALA A 210 -12.95 11.69 -29.10
CA ALA A 210 -12.89 10.83 -30.29
C ALA A 210 -12.81 9.33 -29.88
N PRO A 211 -13.34 8.40 -30.67
CA PRO A 211 -13.35 6.98 -30.30
C PRO A 211 -11.96 6.35 -30.48
N VAL A 212 -11.49 5.62 -29.46
CA VAL A 212 -10.24 4.82 -29.51
C VAL A 212 -10.60 3.34 -29.60
N ALA A 213 -9.90 2.61 -30.48
CA ALA A 213 -10.15 1.21 -30.78
C ALA A 213 -9.84 0.26 -29.59
N ARG A 214 -10.70 -0.74 -29.40
CA ARG A 214 -10.65 -1.73 -28.31
C ARG A 214 -9.71 -2.90 -28.68
N ALA A 215 -8.75 -3.23 -27.81
CA ALA A 215 -7.91 -4.41 -27.97
C ALA A 215 -8.65 -5.70 -27.55
N LEU A 216 -8.41 -6.81 -28.27
CA LEU A 216 -8.98 -8.13 -28.02
C LEU A 216 -8.29 -8.84 -26.85
N PRO A 217 -9.00 -9.67 -26.06
CA PRO A 217 -8.43 -10.38 -24.91
C PRO A 217 -7.55 -11.55 -25.34
N ALA A 218 -6.40 -11.71 -24.69
CA ALA A 218 -5.50 -12.86 -24.84
C ALA A 218 -5.99 -14.08 -24.04
N ALA A 219 -5.72 -15.27 -24.56
CA ALA A 219 -6.13 -16.57 -24.01
C ALA A 219 -5.48 -16.90 -22.65
N PRO A 220 -6.11 -17.71 -21.78
CA PRO A 220 -5.62 -18.02 -20.44
C PRO A 220 -4.38 -18.93 -20.45
N ALA A 221 -3.43 -18.64 -19.55
CA ALA A 221 -2.20 -19.43 -19.39
C ALA A 221 -2.44 -20.74 -18.60
N ALA A 222 -1.75 -21.81 -19.03
CA ALA A 222 -1.87 -23.16 -18.45
C ALA A 222 -1.30 -23.28 -17.02
N PRO A 223 -1.76 -24.25 -16.20
CA PRO A 223 -1.35 -24.38 -14.80
C PRO A 223 0.12 -24.83 -14.65
N ARG A 224 0.79 -24.28 -13.64
CA ARG A 224 2.22 -24.49 -13.32
C ARG A 224 2.43 -25.66 -12.36
N ASN A 225 3.42 -26.51 -12.64
CA ASN A 225 3.77 -27.66 -11.78
C ASN A 225 4.75 -27.30 -10.65
N PHE A 226 4.80 -28.17 -9.63
CA PHE A 226 5.53 -27.98 -8.35
C PHE A 226 6.99 -27.51 -8.49
N PHE A 227 7.75 -28.03 -9.45
CA PHE A 227 9.16 -27.63 -9.66
C PHE A 227 9.31 -26.21 -10.27
N GLN A 228 8.35 -25.73 -11.06
CA GLN A 228 8.37 -24.37 -11.63
C GLN A 228 8.05 -23.30 -10.58
N ARG A 229 7.35 -23.68 -9.51
CA ARG A 229 7.11 -22.82 -8.33
C ARG A 229 8.34 -22.69 -7.44
N LEU A 230 9.20 -23.72 -7.39
CA LEU A 230 10.34 -23.76 -6.48
C LEU A 230 11.62 -23.17 -7.06
N PHE A 231 11.82 -23.23 -8.39
CA PHE A 231 13.07 -22.82 -9.04
C PHE A 231 12.93 -21.68 -10.07
N GLY A 232 11.73 -21.16 -10.32
CA GLY A 232 11.51 -20.11 -11.31
C GLY A 232 11.78 -20.57 -12.76
N ILE A 233 11.27 -19.82 -13.73
CA ILE A 233 11.55 -20.05 -15.15
C ILE A 233 12.72 -19.13 -15.53
N HIS A 234 13.79 -19.70 -16.08
CA HIS A 234 14.81 -18.92 -16.77
C HIS A 234 14.21 -18.34 -18.05
N HIS A 235 13.85 -17.07 -18.01
CA HIS A 235 13.64 -16.28 -19.22
C HIS A 235 14.97 -15.64 -19.61
N GLN A 236 15.50 -16.05 -20.76
CA GLN A 236 16.57 -15.33 -21.43
C GLN A 236 16.01 -13.95 -21.82
N PRO A 237 16.63 -12.83 -21.37
CA PRO A 237 16.10 -11.51 -21.70
C PRO A 237 16.17 -11.29 -23.21
N ALA A 238 15.10 -10.72 -23.77
CA ALA A 238 15.04 -10.35 -25.18
C ALA A 238 16.16 -9.34 -25.50
N PRO A 239 16.81 -9.42 -26.67
CA PRO A 239 17.84 -8.46 -27.06
C PRO A 239 17.26 -7.05 -27.15
N ALA A 240 18.06 -6.06 -26.73
CA ALA A 240 17.66 -4.66 -26.70
C ALA A 240 17.25 -4.16 -28.10
N PRO A 241 16.22 -3.30 -28.20
CA PRO A 241 15.79 -2.72 -29.47
C PRO A 241 16.90 -1.83 -30.07
N ALA A 242 17.05 -1.89 -31.40
CA ALA A 242 18.06 -1.11 -32.12
C ALA A 242 17.83 0.40 -31.98
N PRO A 243 18.90 1.22 -31.90
CA PRO A 243 18.78 2.67 -31.79
C PRO A 243 18.13 3.28 -33.05
N PRO A 244 17.36 4.37 -32.90
CA PRO A 244 16.69 5.02 -34.02
C PRO A 244 17.70 5.63 -35.02
N PRO A 245 17.38 5.65 -36.32
CA PRO A 245 18.28 6.19 -37.33
C PRO A 245 18.49 7.71 -37.17
N PRO A 246 19.67 8.25 -37.53
CA PRO A 246 19.97 9.66 -37.37
C PRO A 246 19.11 10.53 -38.30
N ASN A 247 18.58 11.63 -37.75
CA ASN A 247 17.75 12.61 -38.45
C ASN A 247 18.52 13.25 -39.63
N ARG A 248 18.09 12.96 -40.87
CA ARG A 248 18.51 13.73 -42.05
C ARG A 248 17.90 15.13 -41.98
N ARG A 249 18.71 16.13 -41.64
CA ARG A 249 18.38 17.54 -41.90
C ARG A 249 18.24 17.73 -43.41
N ARG A 250 17.01 17.87 -43.91
CA ARG A 250 16.76 18.44 -45.24
C ARG A 250 17.04 19.93 -45.17
N GLY A 251 18.06 20.37 -45.90
CA GLY A 251 18.29 21.79 -46.15
C GLY A 251 17.10 22.41 -46.88
N THR A 252 16.67 23.56 -46.38
CA THR A 252 15.88 24.52 -47.16
C THR A 252 16.84 25.32 -48.03
N ARG A 253 16.36 25.64 -49.24
CA ARG A 253 17.04 26.36 -50.33
C ARG A 253 17.81 27.60 -49.89
#